data_AF-A0A6A7BTR4-F1
#
_entry.id   AF-A0A6A7BTR4-F1
#
_cell.length_a   1.000
_cell.length_b   1.000
_cell.length_c   1.000
_cell.angle_alpha   90.00
_cell.angle_beta   90.00
_cell.angle_gamma   90.00
#
_symmetry.space_group_name_H-M   'P 1'
#
loop_
_entity.id
_entity.type
_entity.pdbx_description
1 polymer ?
#
loop_
_entity_poly.entity_id
_entity_poly.type
_entity_poly.pdbx_seq_one_letter_code
_entity_poly.pdbx_strand_id
1 'polypeptide(L)'
;MSSPTSHPSSPSSTSSLPFPPTLPRTPFCPPTFSASAYLSSPPFLSSNRHRTLEDLRHELRTRNQFLSQELLDLVNSHYEEFLALGGSLKGGGEQVGMLRVGLLAFQREVAGVRDEVNSQAREIAELIVQKREMRREVARGRGILEFARLVSELEGRLGLSEEDDQEQEGDSDDDDEQEVLERHVRLYEEIIALRTHVGSHPLLEKMQSRVDKLRKTILLDLAVELRREHSLKVLGLYKKMGAEKECLSILKGTT
;
A
#
# COMPACT_ATOMS: atom_id res chain seq x y z
N MET A 1 69.49 -103.43 -28.80
CA MET A 1 69.84 -102.79 -30.09
C MET A 1 68.61 -102.01 -30.57
N SER A 2 68.80 -100.72 -30.88
CA SER A 2 68.06 -99.81 -31.78
C SER A 2 66.52 -99.65 -31.72
N SER A 3 66.10 -98.39 -31.95
CA SER A 3 64.81 -97.67 -31.82
C SER A 3 63.56 -98.26 -32.53
N PRO A 4 62.32 -97.72 -32.28
CA PRO A 4 61.82 -96.57 -33.07
C PRO A 4 60.85 -95.59 -32.38
N THR A 5 60.73 -94.38 -32.96
CA THR A 5 59.73 -93.32 -32.70
C THR A 5 58.34 -93.71 -33.21
N SER A 6 57.26 -93.39 -32.48
CA SER A 6 55.88 -93.34 -33.00
C SER A 6 55.01 -92.38 -32.17
N HIS A 7 54.36 -91.43 -32.85
CA HIS A 7 53.36 -90.50 -32.31
C HIS A 7 52.11 -91.21 -31.77
N PRO A 8 51.46 -90.72 -30.70
CA PRO A 8 50.07 -91.04 -30.41
C PRO A 8 49.13 -89.91 -30.84
N SER A 9 48.19 -90.28 -31.71
CA SER A 9 47.09 -89.50 -32.26
C SER A 9 46.09 -89.02 -31.19
N SER A 10 45.59 -87.80 -31.37
CA SER A 10 44.54 -87.17 -30.56
C SER A 10 43.22 -87.96 -30.60
N PRO A 11 42.53 -88.21 -29.46
CA PRO A 11 41.17 -88.71 -29.48
C PRO A 11 40.17 -87.57 -29.78
N SER A 12 39.29 -87.82 -30.75
CA SER A 12 38.21 -86.92 -31.15
C SER A 12 37.16 -86.79 -30.04
N SER A 13 37.07 -85.60 -29.44
CA SER A 13 35.97 -85.24 -28.54
C SER A 13 34.70 -84.95 -29.36
N THR A 14 33.73 -85.87 -29.37
CA THR A 14 32.36 -85.58 -29.83
C THR A 14 31.67 -84.70 -28.79
N SER A 15 31.96 -83.39 -28.86
CA SER A 15 31.34 -82.35 -28.03
C SER A 15 29.83 -82.38 -28.19
N SER A 16 29.13 -82.52 -27.07
CA SER A 16 27.71 -82.20 -26.92
C SER A 16 27.40 -80.86 -27.61
N LEU A 17 26.57 -80.91 -28.65
CA LEU A 17 26.15 -79.70 -29.37
C LEU A 17 25.14 -78.95 -28.49
N PRO A 18 25.30 -77.63 -28.27
CA PRO A 18 24.33 -76.85 -27.51
C PRO A 18 23.01 -76.75 -28.27
N PHE A 19 21.89 -76.89 -27.55
CA PHE A 19 20.55 -76.67 -28.12
C PHE A 19 20.41 -75.21 -28.58
N PRO A 20 19.74 -74.95 -29.71
CA PRO A 20 19.55 -73.59 -30.20
C PRO A 20 18.66 -72.79 -29.23
N PRO A 21 19.03 -71.54 -28.88
CA PRO A 21 18.20 -70.68 -28.05
C PRO A 21 16.95 -70.22 -28.82
N THR A 22 15.84 -70.02 -28.11
CA THR A 22 14.61 -69.45 -28.67
C THR A 22 14.84 -68.02 -29.17
N LEU A 23 14.14 -67.62 -30.23
CA LEU A 23 14.22 -66.29 -30.85
C LEU A 23 13.78 -65.18 -29.88
N PRO A 24 14.68 -64.26 -29.49
CA PRO A 24 14.36 -63.21 -28.53
C PRO A 24 13.45 -62.12 -29.13
N ARG A 25 12.75 -61.39 -28.26
CA ARG A 25 11.89 -60.23 -28.64
C ARG A 25 12.67 -59.00 -29.09
N THR A 26 13.79 -58.75 -28.41
CA THR A 26 14.57 -57.51 -28.49
C THR A 26 14.93 -57.05 -29.92
N PRO A 27 15.30 -57.93 -30.88
CA PRO A 27 15.63 -57.49 -32.23
C PRO A 27 14.44 -56.95 -33.04
N PHE A 28 13.20 -57.20 -32.59
CA PHE A 28 11.97 -56.76 -33.27
C PHE A 28 11.36 -55.48 -32.67
N CYS A 29 11.96 -54.92 -31.61
CA CYS A 29 11.53 -53.68 -30.97
C CYS A 29 11.96 -52.35 -31.64
N PRO A 30 13.06 -52.26 -32.44
CA PRO A 30 13.47 -50.97 -32.97
C PRO A 30 12.46 -50.42 -34.00
N PRO A 31 12.30 -49.08 -34.08
CA PRO A 31 11.29 -48.43 -34.92
C PRO A 31 11.50 -48.63 -36.44
N THR A 32 12.72 -48.97 -36.85
CA THR A 32 13.08 -49.29 -38.24
C THR A 32 13.63 -50.71 -38.30
N PHE A 33 12.74 -51.69 -38.43
CA PHE A 33 13.12 -53.09 -38.59
C PHE A 33 13.38 -53.42 -40.07
N SER A 34 14.55 -53.99 -40.37
CA SER A 34 14.88 -54.51 -41.70
C SER A 34 15.21 -55.98 -41.62
N ALA A 35 14.39 -56.80 -42.30
CA ALA A 35 14.53 -58.26 -42.27
C ALA A 35 15.88 -58.73 -42.83
N SER A 36 16.36 -58.12 -43.94
CA SER A 36 17.64 -58.49 -44.55
C SER A 36 18.83 -58.18 -43.65
N ALA A 37 18.82 -57.02 -42.99
CA ALA A 37 19.86 -56.62 -42.04
C ALA A 37 19.86 -57.51 -40.78
N TYR A 38 18.67 -57.92 -40.31
CA TYR A 38 18.55 -58.80 -39.15
C TYR A 38 19.07 -60.22 -39.45
N LEU A 39 18.66 -60.80 -40.58
CA LEU A 39 19.07 -62.15 -41.00
C LEU A 39 20.56 -62.25 -41.34
N SER A 40 21.19 -61.14 -41.76
CA SER A 40 22.62 -61.07 -42.03
C SER A 40 23.47 -60.64 -40.83
N SER A 41 22.83 -60.35 -39.68
CA SER A 41 23.55 -59.85 -38.52
C SER A 41 24.45 -60.94 -37.90
N PRO A 42 25.68 -60.60 -37.48
CA PRO A 42 26.60 -61.55 -36.85
C PRO A 42 26.01 -62.32 -35.63
N PRO A 43 25.19 -61.71 -34.75
CA PRO A 43 24.56 -62.46 -33.66
C PRO A 43 23.49 -63.45 -34.12
N PHE A 44 22.74 -63.14 -35.19
CA PHE A 44 21.72 -64.04 -35.74
C PHE A 44 22.35 -65.26 -36.42
N LEU A 45 23.41 -65.03 -37.22
CA LEU A 45 24.13 -66.08 -37.93
C LEU A 45 24.88 -67.02 -36.98
N SER A 46 25.45 -66.48 -35.90
CA SER A 46 26.17 -67.27 -34.90
C SER A 46 25.23 -68.13 -34.04
N SER A 47 24.05 -67.62 -33.70
CA SER A 47 23.08 -68.34 -32.84
C SER A 47 22.29 -69.41 -33.60
N ASN A 48 22.05 -69.25 -34.90
CA ASN A 48 21.21 -70.15 -35.70
C ASN A 48 22.00 -71.13 -36.58
N ARG A 49 23.33 -71.19 -36.46
CA ARG A 49 24.21 -72.02 -37.31
C ARG A 49 23.90 -73.52 -37.27
N HIS A 50 23.37 -74.00 -36.15
CA HIS A 50 23.11 -75.42 -35.89
C HIS A 50 21.62 -75.78 -35.95
N ARG A 51 20.80 -74.94 -36.59
CA ARG A 51 19.35 -75.10 -36.67
C ARG A 51 18.87 -75.39 -38.08
N THR A 52 17.81 -76.18 -38.22
CA THR A 52 17.17 -76.40 -39.52
C THR A 52 16.34 -75.18 -39.94
N LEU A 53 16.27 -74.92 -41.24
CA LEU A 53 15.47 -73.82 -41.78
C LEU A 53 13.98 -73.98 -41.50
N GLU A 54 13.50 -75.22 -41.41
CA GLU A 54 12.09 -75.51 -41.15
C GLU A 54 11.70 -75.11 -39.71
N ASP A 55 12.55 -75.44 -38.74
CA ASP A 55 12.36 -75.06 -37.34
C ASP A 55 12.47 -73.53 -37.15
N LEU A 56 13.45 -72.89 -37.78
CA LEU A 56 13.58 -71.42 -37.76
C LEU A 56 12.35 -70.73 -38.38
N ARG A 57 11.82 -71.27 -39.47
CA ARG A 57 10.60 -70.76 -40.11
C ARG A 57 9.38 -70.94 -39.21
N HIS A 58 9.27 -72.08 -38.54
CA HIS A 58 8.18 -72.35 -37.61
C HIS A 58 8.22 -71.38 -36.43
N GLU A 59 9.38 -71.19 -35.79
CA GLU A 59 9.49 -70.28 -34.66
C GLU A 59 9.29 -68.81 -35.04
N LEU A 60 9.79 -68.36 -36.21
CA LEU A 60 9.48 -67.01 -36.70
C LEU A 60 7.98 -66.78 -36.90
N ARG A 61 7.25 -67.80 -37.40
CA ARG A 61 5.78 -67.72 -37.54
C ARG A 61 5.09 -67.68 -36.18
N THR A 62 5.49 -68.54 -35.24
CA THR A 62 4.95 -68.54 -33.88
C THR A 62 5.21 -67.21 -33.18
N ARG A 63 6.41 -66.63 -33.35
CA ARG A 63 6.76 -65.33 -32.78
C ARG A 63 5.95 -64.19 -33.38
N ASN A 64 5.73 -64.22 -34.69
CA ASN A 64 4.88 -63.24 -35.38
C ASN A 64 3.43 -63.28 -34.85
N GLN A 65 2.88 -64.48 -34.64
CA GLN A 65 1.55 -64.66 -34.05
C GLN A 65 1.50 -64.13 -32.61
N PHE A 66 2.54 -64.37 -31.80
CA PHE A 66 2.60 -63.82 -30.45
C PHE A 66 2.70 -62.29 -30.46
N LEU A 67 3.48 -61.71 -31.37
CA LEU A 67 3.58 -60.25 -31.51
C LEU A 67 2.26 -59.62 -31.98
N SER A 68 1.50 -60.29 -32.86
CA SER A 68 0.20 -59.77 -33.32
C SER A 68 -0.87 -59.85 -32.23
N GLN A 69 -0.88 -60.92 -31.44
CA GLN A 69 -1.73 -61.03 -30.25
C GLN A 69 -1.36 -59.95 -29.22
N GLU A 70 -0.08 -59.80 -28.93
CA GLU A 70 0.38 -58.77 -27.99
C GLU A 70 0.06 -57.35 -28.47
N LEU A 71 0.14 -57.07 -29.78
CA LEU A 71 -0.28 -55.79 -30.35
C LEU A 71 -1.78 -55.57 -30.17
N LEU A 72 -2.60 -56.58 -30.43
CA LEU A 72 -4.05 -56.49 -30.21
C LEU A 72 -4.37 -56.27 -28.73
N ASP A 73 -3.70 -56.99 -27.84
CA ASP A 73 -3.87 -56.85 -26.39
C ASP A 73 -3.44 -55.46 -25.91
N LEU A 74 -2.32 -54.92 -26.41
CA LEU A 74 -1.84 -53.58 -26.08
C LEU A 74 -2.76 -52.48 -26.63
N VAL A 75 -3.24 -52.65 -27.87
CA VAL A 75 -4.20 -51.71 -28.45
C VAL A 75 -5.48 -51.73 -27.64
N ASN A 76 -6.01 -52.92 -27.33
CA ASN A 76 -7.24 -53.06 -26.56
C ASN A 76 -7.08 -52.54 -25.11
N SER A 77 -5.93 -52.76 -24.47
CA SER A 77 -5.68 -52.29 -23.10
C SER A 77 -5.59 -50.78 -23.01
N HIS A 78 -5.00 -50.12 -24.01
CA HIS A 78 -4.82 -48.66 -23.98
C HIS A 78 -5.91 -47.90 -24.74
N TYR A 79 -6.80 -48.57 -25.49
CA TYR A 79 -7.85 -47.90 -26.25
C TYR A 79 -8.79 -47.09 -25.35
N GLU A 80 -9.15 -47.65 -24.18
CA GLU A 80 -10.00 -46.94 -23.21
C GLU A 80 -9.30 -45.71 -22.64
N GLU A 81 -8.00 -45.80 -22.35
CA GLU A 81 -7.20 -44.68 -21.87
C GLU A 81 -7.06 -43.58 -22.94
N PHE A 82 -6.83 -43.94 -24.20
CA PHE A 82 -6.76 -43.00 -25.31
C PHE A 82 -8.10 -42.32 -25.59
N LEU A 83 -9.22 -43.05 -25.50
CA LEU A 83 -10.56 -42.46 -25.64
C LEU A 83 -10.91 -41.54 -24.46
N ALA A 84 -10.54 -41.91 -23.23
CA ALA A 84 -10.72 -41.07 -22.06
C ALA A 84 -9.89 -39.78 -22.15
N LEU A 85 -8.63 -39.89 -22.61
CA LEU A 85 -7.76 -38.74 -22.84
C LEU A 85 -8.28 -37.86 -23.98
N GLY A 86 -8.74 -38.45 -25.08
CA GLY A 86 -9.36 -37.73 -26.19
C GLY A 86 -10.64 -37.00 -25.77
N GLY A 87 -11.46 -37.64 -24.91
CA GLY A 87 -12.66 -37.04 -24.33
C GLY A 87 -12.35 -35.86 -23.42
N SER A 88 -11.36 -35.97 -22.54
CA SER A 88 -10.95 -34.89 -21.65
C SER A 88 -10.29 -33.72 -22.40
N LEU A 89 -9.46 -33.99 -23.42
CA LEU A 89 -8.89 -32.93 -24.27
C LEU A 89 -9.96 -32.20 -25.08
N LYS A 90 -10.95 -32.93 -25.61
CA LYS A 90 -12.03 -32.34 -26.40
C LYS A 90 -12.93 -31.42 -25.56
N GLY A 91 -13.18 -31.77 -24.29
CA GLY A 91 -13.95 -30.93 -23.36
C GLY A 91 -13.15 -29.84 -22.64
N GLY A 92 -11.83 -30.04 -22.48
CA GLY A 92 -10.96 -29.10 -21.76
C GLY A 92 -10.89 -27.72 -22.42
N GLY A 93 -10.95 -27.66 -23.75
CA GLY A 93 -10.99 -26.39 -24.48
C GLY A 93 -12.22 -25.53 -24.15
N GLU A 94 -13.38 -26.15 -23.98
CA GLU A 94 -14.63 -25.47 -23.60
C GLU A 94 -14.55 -24.95 -22.15
N GLN A 95 -14.03 -25.77 -21.23
CA GLN A 95 -13.83 -25.37 -19.83
C GLN A 95 -12.86 -24.20 -19.70
N VAL A 96 -11.74 -24.23 -20.42
CA VAL A 96 -10.78 -23.11 -20.46
C VAL A 96 -11.40 -21.87 -21.09
N GLY A 97 -12.22 -22.04 -22.14
CA GLY A 97 -12.99 -20.96 -22.74
C GLY A 97 -13.93 -20.28 -21.74
N MET A 98 -14.72 -21.06 -20.99
CA MET A 98 -15.61 -20.55 -19.95
C MET A 98 -14.85 -19.83 -18.84
N LEU A 99 -13.76 -20.42 -18.33
CA LEU A 99 -12.92 -19.79 -17.31
C LEU A 99 -12.34 -18.47 -17.80
N ARG A 100 -11.87 -18.41 -19.05
CA ARG A 100 -11.35 -17.17 -19.63
C ARG A 100 -12.42 -16.08 -19.70
N VAL A 101 -13.65 -16.43 -20.10
CA VAL A 101 -14.76 -15.47 -20.14
C VAL A 101 -15.11 -14.99 -18.72
N GLY A 102 -15.19 -15.90 -17.76
CA GLY A 102 -15.43 -15.55 -16.34
C GLY A 102 -14.33 -14.66 -15.76
N LEU A 103 -13.06 -14.96 -16.04
CA LEU A 103 -11.93 -14.13 -15.61
C LEU A 103 -11.96 -12.73 -16.23
N LEU A 104 -12.35 -12.61 -17.51
CA LEU A 104 -12.50 -11.30 -18.16
C LEU A 104 -13.67 -10.49 -17.59
N ALA A 105 -14.77 -11.15 -17.22
CA ALA A 105 -15.89 -10.49 -16.54
C ALA A 105 -15.45 -9.99 -15.16
N PHE A 106 -14.81 -10.84 -14.36
CA PHE A 106 -14.28 -10.48 -13.05
C PHE A 106 -13.25 -9.34 -13.14
N GLN A 107 -12.35 -9.37 -14.13
CA GLN A 107 -11.39 -8.30 -14.35
C GLN A 107 -12.09 -6.95 -14.61
N ARG A 108 -13.19 -6.94 -15.38
CA ARG A 108 -13.98 -5.74 -15.62
C ARG A 108 -14.70 -5.25 -14.37
N GLU A 109 -15.28 -6.16 -13.60
CA GLU A 109 -15.93 -5.84 -12.33
C GLU A 109 -14.96 -5.20 -11.35
N VAL A 110 -13.78 -5.79 -11.17
CA VAL A 110 -12.72 -5.24 -10.30
C VAL A 110 -12.25 -3.87 -10.80
N ALA A 111 -12.12 -3.68 -12.12
CA ALA A 111 -11.79 -2.37 -12.68
C ALA A 111 -12.90 -1.34 -12.37
N GLY A 112 -14.17 -1.71 -12.51
CA GLY A 112 -15.29 -0.84 -12.18
C GLY A 112 -15.32 -0.43 -10.70
N VAL A 113 -15.14 -1.40 -9.79
CA VAL A 113 -15.06 -1.12 -8.35
C VAL A 113 -13.86 -0.22 -8.04
N ARG A 114 -12.71 -0.47 -8.67
CA ARG A 114 -11.53 0.39 -8.50
C ARG A 114 -11.81 1.82 -8.95
N ASP A 115 -12.52 2.00 -10.06
CA ASP A 115 -12.85 3.32 -10.58
C ASP A 115 -13.84 4.06 -9.69
N GLU A 116 -14.87 3.39 -9.15
CA GLU A 116 -15.78 3.96 -8.14
C GLU A 116 -15.06 4.34 -6.85
N VAL A 117 -14.17 3.49 -6.34
CA VAL A 117 -13.39 3.80 -5.14
C VAL A 117 -12.49 5.02 -5.40
N ASN A 118 -11.89 5.11 -6.58
CA ASN A 118 -11.08 6.27 -6.96
C ASN A 118 -11.90 7.56 -7.10
N SER A 119 -13.14 7.49 -7.61
CA SER A 119 -14.01 8.68 -7.71
C SER A 119 -14.43 9.15 -6.31
N GLN A 120 -14.88 8.23 -5.45
CA GLN A 120 -15.23 8.54 -4.07
C GLN A 120 -14.05 9.10 -3.28
N ALA A 121 -12.84 8.56 -3.49
CA ALA A 121 -11.64 9.08 -2.85
C ALA A 121 -11.34 10.53 -3.26
N ARG A 122 -11.58 10.89 -4.52
CA ARG A 122 -11.42 12.28 -5.02
C ARG A 122 -12.47 13.21 -4.40
N GLU A 123 -13.72 12.79 -4.37
CA GLU A 123 -14.81 13.56 -3.76
C GLU A 123 -14.53 13.81 -2.27
N ILE A 124 -14.12 12.78 -1.52
CA ILE A 124 -13.75 12.92 -0.11
C ILE A 124 -12.57 13.86 0.06
N ALA A 125 -11.55 13.79 -0.81
CA ALA A 125 -10.40 14.69 -0.76
C ALA A 125 -10.84 16.15 -0.96
N GLU A 126 -11.73 16.42 -1.92
CA GLU A 126 -12.29 17.74 -2.16
C GLU A 126 -13.11 18.23 -0.94
N LEU A 127 -13.99 17.39 -0.41
CA LEU A 127 -14.78 17.70 0.79
C LEU A 127 -13.90 17.99 2.02
N ILE A 128 -12.77 17.31 2.16
CA ILE A 128 -11.81 17.59 3.25
C ILE A 128 -11.18 18.97 3.09
N VAL A 129 -10.84 19.38 1.86
CA VAL A 129 -10.29 20.72 1.59
C VAL A 129 -11.34 21.78 1.93
N GLN A 130 -12.56 21.63 1.42
CA GLN A 130 -13.69 22.53 1.71
C GLN A 130 -13.96 22.61 3.22
N LYS A 131 -14.00 21.47 3.93
CA LYS A 131 -14.18 21.42 5.39
C LYS A 131 -13.07 22.15 6.15
N ARG A 132 -11.82 22.08 5.68
CA ARG A 132 -10.70 22.81 6.28
C ARG A 132 -10.85 24.32 6.07
N GLU A 133 -11.25 24.76 4.89
CA GLU A 133 -11.50 26.18 4.59
C GLU A 133 -12.63 26.74 5.43
N MET A 134 -13.77 26.04 5.47
CA MET A 134 -14.89 26.40 6.34
C MET A 134 -14.48 26.50 7.81
N ARG A 135 -13.63 25.58 8.32
CA ARG A 135 -13.11 25.67 9.69
C ARG A 135 -12.22 26.89 9.90
N ARG A 136 -11.40 27.27 8.93
CA ARG A 136 -10.58 28.50 9.01
C ARG A 136 -11.48 29.74 9.02
N GLU A 137 -12.52 29.77 8.22
CA GLU A 137 -13.51 30.87 8.22
C GLU A 137 -14.27 30.97 9.54
N VAL A 138 -14.74 29.85 10.09
CA VAL A 138 -15.39 29.82 11.40
C VAL A 138 -14.42 30.27 12.50
N ALA A 139 -13.16 29.84 12.47
CA ALA A 139 -12.16 30.27 13.43
C ALA A 139 -11.89 31.78 13.34
N ARG A 140 -11.77 32.33 12.12
CA ARG A 140 -11.66 33.78 11.89
C ARG A 140 -12.88 34.53 12.42
N GLY A 141 -14.09 34.07 12.09
CA GLY A 141 -15.34 34.67 12.55
C GLY A 141 -15.48 34.66 14.07
N ARG A 142 -15.13 33.56 14.73
CA ARG A 142 -15.09 33.46 16.20
C ARG A 142 -14.06 34.43 16.79
N GLY A 143 -12.87 34.50 16.22
CA GLY A 143 -11.84 35.45 16.67
C GLY A 143 -12.30 36.91 16.56
N ILE A 144 -13.03 37.27 15.49
CA ILE A 144 -13.62 38.61 15.34
C ILE A 144 -14.69 38.87 16.41
N LEU A 145 -15.54 37.87 16.69
CA LEU A 145 -16.59 38.00 17.70
C LEU A 145 -16.00 38.17 19.11
N GLU A 146 -15.00 37.36 19.46
CA GLU A 146 -14.30 37.47 20.75
C GLU A 146 -13.58 38.82 20.87
N PHE A 147 -12.91 39.28 19.81
CA PHE A 147 -12.33 40.62 19.78
C PHE A 147 -13.38 41.70 20.04
N ALA A 148 -14.55 41.63 19.40
CA ALA A 148 -15.62 42.61 19.60
C ALA A 148 -16.19 42.56 21.02
N ARG A 149 -16.32 41.37 21.60
CA ARG A 149 -16.76 41.16 22.99
C ARG A 149 -15.78 41.79 23.97
N LEU A 150 -14.48 41.52 23.84
CA LEU A 150 -13.45 42.05 24.73
C LEU A 150 -13.30 43.57 24.62
N VAL A 151 -13.40 44.13 23.41
CA VAL A 151 -13.40 45.59 23.24
C VAL A 151 -14.59 46.22 23.99
N SER A 152 -15.78 45.61 23.88
CA SER A 152 -16.97 46.12 24.57
C SER A 152 -16.89 45.93 26.10
N GLU A 153 -16.32 44.81 26.58
CA GLU A 153 -16.07 44.58 28.00
C GLU A 153 -15.09 45.63 28.57
N LEU A 154 -14.01 45.91 27.84
CA LEU A 154 -13.03 46.90 28.26
C LEU A 154 -13.61 48.32 28.21
N GLU A 155 -14.41 48.66 27.20
CA GLU A 155 -15.12 49.95 27.14
C GLU A 155 -16.10 50.12 28.31
N GLY A 156 -16.84 49.07 28.68
CA GLY A 156 -17.75 49.09 29.82
C GLY A 156 -17.00 49.33 31.14
N ARG A 157 -15.87 48.65 31.36
CA ARG A 157 -15.05 48.86 32.58
C ARG A 157 -14.41 50.25 32.65
N LEU A 158 -14.09 50.84 31.51
CA LEU A 158 -13.57 52.21 31.42
C LEU A 158 -14.68 53.29 31.39
N GLY A 159 -15.96 52.91 31.46
CA GLY A 159 -17.07 53.87 31.40
C GLY A 159 -17.19 54.59 30.05
N LEU A 160 -16.75 53.95 28.97
CA LEU A 160 -16.76 54.51 27.60
C LEU A 160 -17.91 53.96 26.74
N SER A 161 -18.78 53.13 27.31
CA SER A 161 -19.97 52.62 26.63
C SER A 161 -20.98 53.74 26.40
N GLU A 162 -21.36 53.97 25.14
CA GLU A 162 -22.36 54.99 24.76
C GLU A 162 -23.81 54.57 25.13
N GLU A 163 -24.02 53.35 25.65
CA GLU A 163 -25.36 52.77 25.91
C GLU A 163 -25.77 52.64 27.39
N ASP A 164 -24.89 52.97 28.35
CA ASP A 164 -25.22 52.86 29.79
C ASP A 164 -25.06 54.21 30.53
N ASP A 165 -26.03 55.10 30.33
CA ASP A 165 -26.46 56.08 31.35
C ASP A 165 -27.36 55.38 32.40
N GLN A 166 -27.04 54.14 32.76
CA GLN A 166 -27.58 53.49 33.94
C GLN A 166 -26.46 53.41 34.95
N GLU A 167 -26.65 54.17 36.03
CA GLU A 167 -25.88 54.17 37.27
C GLU A 167 -25.43 52.75 37.63
N GLN A 168 -24.25 52.32 37.15
CA GLN A 168 -23.52 51.26 37.81
C GLN A 168 -22.89 51.88 39.05
N GLU A 169 -23.69 51.97 40.12
CA GLU A 169 -23.16 51.91 41.48
C GLU A 169 -22.52 50.53 41.66
N GLY A 170 -21.28 50.42 41.16
CA GLY A 170 -20.40 49.29 41.37
C GLY A 170 -19.61 49.52 42.64
N ASP A 171 -20.15 48.97 43.73
CA ASP A 171 -19.46 48.64 44.97
C ASP A 171 -18.06 48.08 44.67
N SER A 172 -17.01 48.81 45.05
CA SER A 172 -15.64 48.33 45.05
C SER A 172 -14.95 48.85 46.31
N ASP A 173 -15.26 48.18 47.42
CA ASP A 173 -14.41 48.05 48.58
C ASP A 173 -12.95 47.76 48.15
N ASP A 174 -12.01 48.60 48.61
CA ASP A 174 -10.59 48.29 48.87
C ASP A 174 -9.70 47.57 47.81
N ASP A 175 -10.07 47.52 46.52
CA ASP A 175 -9.15 47.07 45.46
C ASP A 175 -8.15 48.21 45.12
N ASP A 176 -6.84 47.96 45.26
CA ASP A 176 -5.79 48.90 44.88
C ASP A 176 -5.99 49.40 43.43
N GLU A 177 -6.09 50.73 43.21
CA GLU A 177 -6.29 51.36 41.88
C GLU A 177 -5.27 50.84 40.84
N GLN A 178 -4.06 50.50 41.31
CA GLN A 178 -3.01 49.89 40.53
C GLN A 178 -3.35 48.49 40.02
N GLU A 179 -3.96 47.62 40.84
CA GLU A 179 -4.38 46.27 40.42
C GLU A 179 -5.50 46.32 39.39
N VAL A 180 -6.43 47.25 39.55
CA VAL A 180 -7.48 47.53 38.57
C VAL A 180 -6.85 47.92 37.23
N LEU A 181 -5.87 48.83 37.24
CA LEU A 181 -5.16 49.25 36.04
C LEU A 181 -4.35 48.10 35.39
N GLU A 182 -3.75 47.22 36.19
CA GLU A 182 -3.10 46.01 35.66
C GLU A 182 -4.10 45.11 34.91
N ARG A 183 -5.31 44.92 35.44
CA ARG A 183 -6.36 44.12 34.78
C ARG A 183 -6.76 44.75 33.44
N HIS A 184 -6.92 46.07 33.38
CA HIS A 184 -7.24 46.80 32.13
C HIS A 184 -6.14 46.65 31.07
N VAL A 185 -4.87 46.80 31.46
CA VAL A 185 -3.73 46.62 30.54
C VAL A 185 -3.65 45.19 30.01
N ARG A 186 -3.88 44.17 30.86
CA ARG A 186 -3.89 42.76 30.43
C ARG A 186 -4.99 42.47 29.41
N LEU A 187 -6.20 42.99 29.62
CA LEU A 187 -7.29 42.87 28.65
C LEU A 187 -6.96 43.56 27.32
N TYR A 188 -6.34 44.73 27.38
CA TYR A 188 -5.90 45.44 26.19
C TYR A 188 -4.81 44.66 25.42
N GLU A 189 -3.86 44.03 26.12
CA GLU A 189 -2.87 43.12 25.51
C GLU A 189 -3.56 41.95 24.79
N GLU A 190 -4.57 41.34 25.41
CA GLU A 190 -5.35 40.24 24.81
C GLU A 190 -6.08 40.69 23.54
N ILE A 191 -6.67 41.88 23.55
CA ILE A 191 -7.32 42.50 22.38
C ILE A 191 -6.31 42.68 21.23
N ILE A 192 -5.09 43.18 21.51
CA ILE A 192 -4.04 43.31 20.50
C ILE A 192 -3.63 41.93 19.98
N ALA A 193 -3.42 40.95 20.86
CA ALA A 193 -3.02 39.60 20.48
C ALA A 193 -4.06 38.95 19.55
N LEU A 194 -5.35 39.03 19.89
CA LEU A 194 -6.44 38.54 19.05
C LEU A 194 -6.48 39.24 17.69
N ARG A 195 -6.29 40.56 17.64
CA ARG A 195 -6.22 41.31 16.38
C ARG A 195 -5.10 40.80 15.47
N THR A 196 -3.92 40.53 16.03
CA THR A 196 -2.79 39.98 15.25
C THR A 196 -3.05 38.56 14.77
N HIS A 197 -3.77 37.75 15.56
CA HIS A 197 -4.11 36.37 15.20
C HIS A 197 -5.18 36.28 14.10
N VAL A 198 -6.18 37.17 14.12
CA VAL A 198 -7.27 37.18 13.13
C VAL A 198 -6.83 37.77 11.78
N GLY A 199 -5.90 38.73 11.79
CA GLY A 199 -5.37 39.38 10.59
C GLY A 199 -6.18 40.60 10.12
N SER A 200 -6.07 40.98 8.85
CA SER A 200 -6.83 42.10 8.27
C SER A 200 -8.26 41.69 7.94
N HIS A 201 -9.22 42.42 8.50
CA HIS A 201 -10.64 42.26 8.22
C HIS A 201 -11.35 43.64 8.30
N PRO A 202 -12.28 43.97 7.39
CA PRO A 202 -12.94 45.30 7.37
C PRO A 202 -13.62 45.69 8.68
N LEU A 203 -14.15 44.72 9.44
CA LEU A 203 -14.74 44.98 10.76
C LEU A 203 -13.70 45.40 11.81
N LEU A 204 -12.50 44.80 11.79
CA LEU A 204 -11.43 45.19 12.71
C LEU A 204 -10.94 46.61 12.41
N GLU A 205 -10.93 47.02 11.15
CA GLU A 205 -10.60 48.40 10.76
C GLU A 205 -11.64 49.40 11.26
N LYS A 206 -12.93 49.07 11.13
CA LYS A 206 -14.01 49.90 11.69
C LYS A 206 -13.90 50.04 13.22
N MET A 207 -13.54 48.95 13.90
CA MET A 207 -13.34 48.92 15.34
C MET A 207 -12.04 49.56 15.80
N GLN A 208 -11.12 49.91 14.89
CA GLN A 208 -9.84 50.51 15.28
C GLN A 208 -10.01 51.82 16.04
N SER A 209 -10.98 52.64 15.64
CA SER A 209 -11.31 53.89 16.31
C SER A 209 -11.66 53.70 17.80
N ARG A 210 -12.37 52.61 18.11
CA ARG A 210 -12.74 52.21 19.48
C ARG A 210 -11.51 51.77 20.28
N VAL A 211 -10.66 50.93 19.68
CA VAL A 211 -9.39 50.52 20.30
C VAL A 211 -8.45 51.71 20.57
N ASP A 212 -8.41 52.69 19.66
CA ASP A 212 -7.61 53.89 19.85
C ASP A 212 -8.15 54.78 20.99
N LYS A 213 -9.48 54.82 21.20
CA LYS A 213 -10.09 55.47 22.37
C LYS A 213 -9.68 54.75 23.66
N LEU A 214 -9.83 53.42 23.72
CA LEU A 214 -9.42 52.58 24.85
C LEU A 214 -7.95 52.78 25.22
N ARG A 215 -7.06 52.80 24.21
CA ARG A 215 -5.63 53.04 24.42
C ARG A 215 -5.40 54.39 25.11
N LYS A 216 -6.05 55.44 24.61
CA LYS A 216 -5.88 56.81 25.13
C LYS A 216 -6.34 56.93 26.58
N THR A 217 -7.48 56.34 26.93
CA THR A 217 -8.02 56.41 28.29
C THR A 217 -7.17 55.65 29.29
N ILE A 218 -6.73 54.41 28.96
CA ILE A 218 -5.78 53.68 29.80
C ILE A 218 -4.49 54.49 30.02
N LEU A 219 -3.97 55.14 28.99
CA LEU A 219 -2.75 55.96 29.10
C LEU A 219 -2.95 57.22 29.95
N LEU A 220 -4.16 57.81 29.95
CA LEU A 220 -4.52 58.91 30.83
C LEU A 220 -4.56 58.45 32.28
N ASP A 221 -5.21 57.32 32.56
CA ASP A 221 -5.28 56.74 33.91
C ASP A 221 -3.89 56.38 34.43
N LEU A 222 -3.05 55.78 33.57
CA LEU A 222 -1.65 55.48 33.89
C LEU A 222 -0.81 56.73 34.12
N ALA A 223 -1.14 57.85 33.45
CA ALA A 223 -0.46 59.13 33.64
C ALA A 223 -0.85 59.79 34.96
N VAL A 224 -2.11 59.66 35.38
CA VAL A 224 -2.58 60.09 36.69
C VAL A 224 -1.86 59.29 37.77
N GLU A 225 -1.82 57.97 37.62
CA GLU A 225 -1.22 57.07 38.61
C GLU A 225 0.30 57.27 38.72
N LEU A 226 1.00 57.44 37.60
CA LEU A 226 2.44 57.72 37.61
C LEU A 226 2.79 59.05 38.30
N ARG A 227 1.88 60.04 38.29
CA ARG A 227 2.06 61.32 38.99
C ARG A 227 1.74 61.22 40.48
N ARG A 228 0.85 60.32 40.89
CA ARG A 228 0.58 60.02 42.31
C ARG A 228 1.75 59.27 42.92
N GLU A 229 2.19 58.20 42.27
CA GLU A 229 3.26 57.34 42.77
C GLU A 229 4.18 56.84 41.65
N HIS A 230 5.47 57.13 41.76
CA HIS A 230 6.50 56.65 40.84
C HIS A 230 6.87 55.18 41.12
N SER A 231 5.94 54.26 40.84
CA SER A 231 6.15 52.83 41.07
C SER A 231 6.73 52.11 39.83
N LEU A 232 7.61 51.14 40.07
CA LEU A 232 8.18 50.28 39.01
C LEU A 232 7.10 49.44 38.29
N LYS A 233 5.99 49.15 38.98
CA LYS A 233 4.84 48.43 38.42
C LYS A 233 4.18 49.24 37.32
N VAL A 234 3.87 50.52 37.56
CA VAL A 234 3.28 51.43 36.56
C VAL A 234 4.20 51.64 35.36
N LEU A 235 5.52 51.77 35.58
CA LEU A 235 6.52 51.76 34.51
C LEU A 235 6.47 50.46 33.67
N GLY A 236 6.31 49.30 34.32
CA GLY A 236 6.11 48.01 33.66
C GLY A 236 4.85 47.96 32.81
N LEU A 237 3.77 48.60 33.23
CA LEU A 237 2.52 48.68 32.46
C LEU A 237 2.66 49.58 31.23
N TYR A 238 3.37 50.71 31.30
CA TYR A 238 3.70 51.54 30.13
C TYR A 238 4.49 50.75 29.07
N LYS A 239 5.41 49.87 29.51
CA LYS A 239 6.17 48.99 28.61
C LYS A 239 5.26 47.98 27.91
N LYS A 240 4.34 47.36 28.64
CA LYS A 240 3.32 46.43 28.09
C LYS A 240 2.45 47.07 27.01
N MET A 241 2.09 48.35 27.21
CA MET A 241 1.35 49.15 26.23
C MET A 241 2.20 49.65 25.04
N GLY A 242 3.53 49.44 25.07
CA GLY A 242 4.48 49.99 24.10
C GLY A 242 4.54 51.52 24.10
N ALA A 243 4.25 52.16 25.24
CA ALA A 243 4.13 53.62 25.40
C ALA A 243 5.26 54.22 26.26
N GLU A 244 6.47 53.69 26.12
CA GLU A 244 7.65 54.07 26.92
C GLU A 244 8.03 55.55 26.73
N LYS A 245 7.86 56.09 25.51
CA LYS A 245 8.16 57.50 25.20
C LYS A 245 7.23 58.46 25.93
N GLU A 246 5.96 58.10 26.07
CA GLU A 246 4.95 58.91 26.77
C GLU A 246 5.23 58.90 28.27
N CYS A 247 5.58 57.75 28.84
CA CYS A 247 6.04 57.62 30.22
C CYS A 247 7.23 58.55 30.52
N LEU A 248 8.27 58.52 29.67
CA LEU A 248 9.45 59.37 29.81
C LEU A 248 9.13 60.87 29.69
N SER A 249 8.13 61.24 28.88
CA SER A 249 7.71 62.64 28.76
C SER A 249 7.05 63.15 30.04
N ILE A 250 6.27 62.30 30.73
CA ILE A 250 5.61 62.65 31.98
C ILE A 250 6.64 62.78 33.11
N LEU A 251 7.58 61.83 33.22
CA LEU A 251 8.65 61.86 34.23
C LEU A 251 9.57 63.09 34.11
N LYS A 252 9.86 63.52 32.87
CA LYS A 252 10.66 64.72 32.60
C LYS A 252 9.91 66.03 32.84
N GLY A 253 8.58 66.01 32.80
CA GLY A 253 7.74 67.17 33.09
C GLY A 253 7.50 67.40 34.59
N THR A 254 7.83 66.42 35.43
CA THR A 254 7.70 66.47 36.90
C THR A 254 9.02 66.78 37.63
N THR A 255 10.16 66.83 36.92
CA THR A 255 11.47 67.28 37.43
C THR A 255 11.74 68.73 37.05
#